data_AF-A0AAE1QEU8-F1
#
_entry.id   AF-A0AAE1QEU8-F1
#
_cell.length_a   1.000
_cell.length_b   1.000
_cell.length_c   1.000
_cell.angle_alpha   90.00
_cell.angle_beta   90.00
_cell.angle_gamma   90.00
#
_symmetry.space_group_name_H-M   'P 1'
#
loop_
_entity.id
_entity.type
_entity.pdbx_description
1 polymer ?
#
loop_
_entity_poly.entity_id
_entity_poly.type
_entity_poly.pdbx_seq_one_letter_code
_entity_poly.pdbx_strand_id
1 'polypeptide(L)'
;MYMNRDHVMKISLADLNPRNQREFLMLQQVYLGASVVKRTAESPDLCMKKEEMARFQTNCRAFLITAAEQIKKRFDFGDDILSKLAVLDPVNALSNQGYHEQSIVPLAIKLPRIISQDETSLQQLDQEWRRLSIEDLPQHINDMAKKTVKIKYRNPDKFWGTVHTIMDSDGEQKFNTVRE
;
A
#
# COMPACT_ATOMS: atom_id res chain seq x y z
N MET A 1 -12.83 -12.20 8.96
CA MET A 1 -13.40 -11.94 7.61
C MET A 1 -14.89 -12.23 7.67
N TYR A 2 -15.75 -11.44 7.02
CA TYR A 2 -17.21 -11.59 7.09
C TYR A 2 -17.89 -11.92 5.74
N MET A 3 -17.15 -11.82 4.63
CA MET A 3 -17.60 -12.19 3.29
C MET A 3 -16.88 -13.45 2.81
N ASN A 4 -17.47 -14.13 1.82
CA ASN A 4 -16.85 -15.24 1.12
C ASN A 4 -15.51 -14.80 0.51
N ARG A 5 -14.43 -15.51 0.87
CA ARG A 5 -13.08 -15.20 0.42
C ARG A 5 -12.93 -15.32 -1.09
N ASP A 6 -13.47 -16.37 -1.68
CA ASP A 6 -13.32 -16.62 -3.12
C ASP A 6 -14.02 -15.55 -3.94
N HIS A 7 -15.16 -15.05 -3.47
CA HIS A 7 -15.84 -13.91 -4.07
C HIS A 7 -14.96 -12.66 -4.02
N VAL A 8 -14.46 -12.29 -2.84
CA VAL A 8 -13.64 -11.09 -2.64
C VAL A 8 -12.37 -11.12 -3.50
N MET A 9 -11.74 -12.28 -3.67
CA MET A 9 -10.50 -12.41 -4.45
C MET A 9 -10.71 -12.40 -5.97
N LYS A 10 -11.94 -12.60 -6.45
CA LYS A 10 -12.26 -12.66 -7.89
C LYS A 10 -12.84 -11.36 -8.46
N ILE A 11 -13.27 -10.45 -7.60
CA ILE A 11 -13.86 -9.16 -8.00
C ILE A 11 -12.88 -8.02 -7.75
N SER A 12 -12.91 -7.00 -8.61
CA SER A 12 -12.19 -5.75 -8.36
C SER A 12 -12.68 -5.11 -7.06
N LEU A 13 -11.77 -4.51 -6.29
CA LEU A 13 -12.13 -3.75 -5.09
C LEU A 13 -13.05 -2.56 -5.41
N ALA A 14 -12.94 -2.01 -6.62
CA ALA A 14 -13.84 -0.96 -7.13
C ALA A 14 -15.29 -1.44 -7.21
N ASP A 15 -15.51 -2.70 -7.60
CA ASP A 15 -16.85 -3.27 -7.81
C ASP A 15 -17.39 -4.03 -6.60
N LEU A 16 -16.53 -4.39 -5.66
CA LEU A 16 -16.91 -5.12 -4.45
C LEU A 16 -17.97 -4.33 -3.65
N ASN A 17 -19.14 -4.93 -3.42
CA ASN A 17 -20.18 -4.35 -2.58
C ASN A 17 -20.11 -4.94 -1.15
N PRO A 18 -19.66 -4.17 -0.13
CA PRO A 18 -19.55 -4.64 1.26
C PRO A 18 -20.91 -5.03 1.89
N ARG A 19 -22.03 -4.60 1.30
CA ARG A 19 -23.40 -4.91 1.75
C ARG A 19 -24.05 -6.07 1.01
N ASN A 20 -23.33 -6.76 0.12
CA ASN A 20 -23.89 -7.89 -0.60
C ASN A 20 -24.12 -9.09 0.35
N GLN A 21 -25.33 -9.18 0.89
CA GLN A 21 -25.71 -10.20 1.86
C GLN A 21 -25.62 -11.63 1.31
N ARG A 22 -25.71 -11.82 -0.02
CA ARG A 22 -25.57 -13.13 -0.66
C ARG A 22 -24.17 -13.72 -0.47
N GLU A 23 -23.19 -12.85 -0.26
CA GLU A 23 -21.78 -13.21 -0.10
C GLU A 23 -21.33 -13.17 1.36
N PHE A 24 -22.26 -12.95 2.31
CA PHE A 24 -21.92 -12.97 3.73
C PHE A 24 -21.70 -14.40 4.20
N LEU A 25 -20.68 -14.56 5.04
CA LEU A 25 -20.50 -15.78 5.81
C LEU A 25 -21.64 -15.91 6.83
N MET A 26 -21.93 -17.15 7.22
CA MET A 26 -22.78 -17.39 8.38
C MET A 26 -22.14 -16.77 9.62
N LEU A 27 -22.95 -16.30 10.58
CA LEU A 27 -22.46 -15.58 11.77
C LEU A 27 -21.39 -16.38 12.54
N GLN A 28 -21.56 -17.70 12.62
CA GLN A 28 -20.65 -18.62 13.29
C GLN A 28 -19.29 -18.76 12.58
N GLN A 29 -19.23 -18.42 11.30
CA GLN A 29 -18.02 -18.48 10.48
C GLN A 29 -17.27 -17.14 10.46
N VAL A 30 -17.84 -16.07 11.05
CA VAL A 30 -17.16 -14.79 11.17
C VAL A 30 -15.99 -14.95 12.13
N TYR A 31 -14.77 -14.86 11.61
CA TYR A 31 -13.56 -14.94 12.44
C TYR A 31 -13.45 -13.73 13.38
N LEU A 32 -13.44 -14.00 14.69
CA LEU A 32 -13.41 -13.00 15.77
C LEU A 32 -12.00 -12.71 16.32
N GLY A 33 -10.97 -13.42 15.82
CA GLY A 33 -9.61 -13.34 16.36
C GLY A 33 -9.32 -14.40 17.43
N ALA A 34 -8.07 -14.88 17.46
CA ALA A 34 -7.64 -15.96 18.35
C ALA A 34 -7.88 -15.66 19.85
N SER A 35 -7.63 -14.43 20.29
CA SER A 35 -7.83 -14.02 21.69
C SER A 35 -9.29 -14.06 22.11
N VAL A 36 -10.20 -13.67 21.22
CA VAL A 36 -11.65 -13.69 21.49
C VAL A 36 -12.13 -15.13 21.57
N VAL A 37 -11.73 -15.97 20.60
CA VAL A 37 -12.07 -17.41 20.57
C VAL A 37 -11.58 -18.11 21.83
N LYS A 38 -10.33 -17.88 22.23
CA LYS A 38 -9.74 -18.45 23.45
C LYS A 38 -10.54 -18.06 24.69
N ARG A 39 -10.82 -16.77 24.85
CA ARG A 39 -11.55 -16.25 26.02
C ARG A 39 -13.00 -16.76 26.08
N THR A 40 -13.66 -16.92 24.94
CA THR A 40 -15.02 -17.51 24.89
C THR A 40 -15.04 -19.01 25.18
N ALA A 41 -13.94 -19.73 24.93
CA ALA A 41 -13.83 -21.16 25.24
C ALA A 41 -13.44 -21.43 26.71
N GLU A 42 -12.61 -20.56 27.29
CA GLU A 42 -12.04 -20.73 28.64
C GLU A 42 -12.91 -20.19 29.77
N SER A 43 -14.00 -19.49 29.47
CA SER A 43 -14.84 -18.84 30.47
C SER A 43 -16.28 -19.38 30.43
N PRO A 44 -16.61 -20.40 31.25
CA PRO A 44 -17.96 -20.96 31.35
C PRO A 44 -19.00 -19.93 31.82
N ASP A 45 -18.58 -18.92 32.58
CA ASP A 45 -19.45 -17.80 33.00
C ASP A 45 -19.70 -16.79 31.87
N LEU A 46 -18.80 -16.76 30.87
CA LEU A 46 -18.99 -16.08 29.58
C LEU A 46 -19.50 -17.06 28.53
N CYS A 47 -20.11 -18.19 28.93
CA CYS A 47 -20.95 -18.98 28.06
C CYS A 47 -22.17 -18.11 27.70
N MET A 48 -21.91 -17.12 26.84
CA MET A 48 -22.87 -16.21 26.28
C MET A 48 -24.00 -17.10 25.82
N LYS A 49 -25.21 -16.82 26.30
CA LYS A 49 -26.39 -17.50 25.77
C LYS A 49 -26.30 -17.39 24.25
N LYS A 50 -26.72 -18.43 23.51
CA LYS A 50 -26.58 -18.46 22.04
C LYS A 50 -27.02 -17.14 21.38
N GLU A 51 -28.03 -16.49 21.94
CA GLU A 51 -28.52 -15.17 21.57
C GLU A 51 -27.50 -14.02 21.74
N GLU A 52 -26.79 -13.97 22.87
CA GLU A 52 -25.77 -12.95 23.14
C GLU A 52 -24.56 -13.10 22.23
N MET A 53 -24.13 -14.33 21.96
CA MET A 53 -23.06 -14.61 20.99
C MET A 53 -23.50 -14.23 19.57
N ALA A 54 -24.74 -14.55 19.18
CA ALA A 54 -25.27 -14.14 17.89
C ALA A 54 -25.35 -12.62 17.75
N ARG A 55 -25.74 -11.91 18.82
CA ARG A 55 -25.73 -10.44 18.87
C ARG A 55 -24.31 -9.88 18.74
N PHE A 56 -23.35 -10.45 19.46
CA PHE A 56 -21.95 -10.06 19.37
C PHE A 56 -21.39 -10.24 17.95
N GLN A 57 -21.57 -11.42 17.35
CA GLN A 57 -21.16 -11.70 15.97
C GLN A 57 -21.83 -10.77 14.96
N THR A 58 -23.12 -10.47 15.16
CA THR A 58 -23.87 -9.52 14.32
C THR A 58 -23.26 -8.13 14.39
N ASN A 59 -22.93 -7.65 15.60
CA ASN A 59 -22.30 -6.35 15.79
C ASN A 59 -20.89 -6.32 15.17
N CYS A 60 -20.09 -7.38 15.33
CA CYS A 60 -18.78 -7.48 14.67
C CYS A 60 -18.91 -7.42 13.15
N ARG A 61 -19.87 -8.14 12.56
CA ARG A 61 -20.13 -8.08 11.12
C ARG A 61 -20.55 -6.67 10.70
N ALA A 62 -21.47 -6.03 11.43
CA ALA A 62 -21.92 -4.67 11.13
C ALA A 62 -20.77 -3.65 11.19
N PHE A 63 -19.89 -3.78 12.18
CA PHE A 63 -18.66 -3.00 12.28
C PHE A 63 -17.75 -3.20 11.07
N LEU A 64 -17.50 -4.45 10.66
CA LEU A 64 -16.63 -4.75 9.52
C LEU A 64 -17.22 -4.26 8.18
N ILE A 65 -18.54 -4.39 7.99
CA ILE A 65 -19.25 -3.81 6.83
C ILE A 65 -19.02 -2.30 6.81
N THR A 66 -19.31 -1.63 7.92
CA THR A 66 -19.18 -0.18 8.03
C THR A 66 -17.75 0.27 7.76
N ALA A 67 -16.76 -0.42 8.35
CA ALA A 67 -15.35 -0.13 8.11
C ALA A 67 -14.99 -0.25 6.63
N ALA A 68 -15.39 -1.34 5.96
CA ALA A 68 -15.13 -1.54 4.54
C ALA A 68 -15.77 -0.44 3.67
N GLU A 69 -17.02 -0.04 3.97
CA GLU A 69 -17.68 1.06 3.26
C GLU A 69 -16.99 2.41 3.48
N GLN A 70 -16.55 2.68 4.71
CA GLN A 70 -15.86 3.92 5.05
C GLN A 70 -14.47 4.01 4.40
N ILE A 71 -13.78 2.89 4.23
CA ILE A 71 -12.55 2.79 3.44
C ILE A 71 -12.88 3.06 1.97
N LYS A 72 -13.86 2.37 1.39
CA LYS A 72 -14.28 2.55 -0.02
C LYS A 72 -14.77 3.98 -0.35
N LYS A 73 -15.28 4.71 0.63
CA LYS A 73 -15.64 6.13 0.47
C LYS A 73 -14.43 7.09 0.43
N ARG A 74 -13.31 6.71 1.04
CA ARG A 74 -12.11 7.56 1.17
C ARG A 74 -11.08 7.27 0.11
N PHE A 75 -11.06 6.05 -0.41
CA PHE A 75 -10.13 5.60 -1.44
C PHE A 75 -10.92 5.25 -2.70
N ASP A 76 -10.58 5.92 -3.79
CA ASP A 76 -11.05 5.50 -5.10
C ASP A 76 -10.26 4.26 -5.54
N PHE A 77 -10.85 3.09 -5.32
CA PHE A 77 -10.25 1.82 -5.73
C PHE A 77 -10.30 1.58 -7.25
N GLY A 78 -10.94 2.46 -8.01
CA GLY A 78 -10.83 2.51 -9.47
C GLY A 78 -9.62 3.31 -9.95
N ASP A 79 -9.04 4.16 -9.09
CA ASP A 79 -7.81 4.88 -9.40
C ASP A 79 -6.59 3.96 -9.25
N ASP A 80 -5.80 3.88 -10.30
CA ASP A 80 -4.60 3.06 -10.37
C ASP A 80 -3.38 3.74 -9.72
N ILE A 81 -3.55 4.89 -9.06
CA ILE A 81 -2.45 5.59 -8.39
C ILE A 81 -1.72 4.71 -7.38
N LEU A 82 -2.44 3.90 -6.59
CA LEU A 82 -1.84 3.05 -5.56
C LEU A 82 -0.98 1.92 -6.16
N SER A 83 -1.33 1.40 -7.33
CA SER A 83 -0.50 0.38 -7.99
C SER A 83 0.78 0.98 -8.57
N LYS A 84 0.76 2.26 -8.96
CA LYS A 84 1.92 3.01 -9.46
C LYS A 84 2.89 3.46 -8.37
N LEU A 85 2.48 3.50 -7.10
CA LEU A 85 3.37 3.85 -5.98
C LEU A 85 4.52 2.84 -5.79
N ALA A 86 4.41 1.63 -6.36
CA ALA A 86 5.44 0.60 -6.23
C ALA A 86 6.81 1.06 -6.75
N VAL A 87 6.84 1.94 -7.75
CA VAL A 87 8.07 2.55 -8.29
C VAL A 87 8.88 3.29 -7.23
N LEU A 88 8.22 3.86 -6.20
CA LEU A 88 8.87 4.60 -5.11
C LEU A 88 9.52 3.69 -4.05
N ASP A 89 9.35 2.37 -4.13
CA ASP A 89 10.10 1.45 -3.24
C ASP A 89 11.59 1.48 -3.62
N PRO A 90 12.52 1.66 -2.66
CA PRO A 90 13.95 1.73 -2.93
C PRO A 90 14.50 0.55 -3.75
N VAL A 91 13.96 -0.66 -3.54
CA VAL A 91 14.36 -1.85 -4.31
C VAL A 91 13.95 -1.74 -5.77
N ASN A 92 12.77 -1.19 -6.03
CA ASN A 92 12.25 -1.05 -7.39
C ASN A 92 12.94 0.12 -8.10
N ALA A 93 13.11 1.24 -7.42
CA ALA A 93 13.80 2.42 -7.92
C ALA A 93 15.25 2.14 -8.37
N LEU A 94 15.97 1.27 -7.66
CA LEU A 94 17.35 0.86 -8.03
C LEU A 94 17.41 -0.42 -8.89
N SER A 95 16.28 -1.03 -9.24
CA SER A 95 16.29 -2.28 -9.99
C SER A 95 16.54 -2.04 -11.49
N ASN A 96 17.66 -2.52 -11.99
CA ASN A 96 17.91 -2.62 -13.44
C ASN A 96 17.23 -3.83 -14.10
N GLN A 97 16.57 -4.68 -13.31
CA GLN A 97 15.91 -5.89 -13.79
C GLN A 97 14.40 -5.79 -13.53
N GLY A 98 13.65 -5.30 -14.51
CA GLY A 98 12.19 -5.27 -14.44
C GLY A 98 11.54 -4.50 -15.58
N TYR A 99 10.65 -5.17 -16.31
CA TYR A 99 9.83 -4.62 -17.40
C TYR A 99 8.76 -3.63 -16.95
N HIS A 100 8.61 -3.41 -15.65
CA HIS A 100 7.57 -2.56 -15.08
C HIS A 100 8.23 -1.39 -14.37
N GLU A 101 8.20 -0.25 -15.08
CA GLU A 101 8.42 1.10 -14.56
C GLU A 101 9.88 1.62 -14.55
N GLN A 102 10.55 1.54 -15.71
CA GLN A 102 11.71 2.38 -16.05
C GLN A 102 11.38 3.88 -16.18
N SER A 103 10.15 4.27 -15.85
CA SER A 103 9.67 5.63 -15.94
C SER A 103 8.77 5.93 -14.78
N ILE A 104 9.02 7.06 -14.14
CA ILE A 104 8.22 7.63 -13.06
C ILE A 104 7.03 8.44 -13.59
N VAL A 105 7.04 8.76 -14.90
CA VAL A 105 6.02 9.60 -15.56
C VAL A 105 4.59 9.09 -15.34
N PRO A 106 4.27 7.79 -15.45
CA PRO A 106 2.90 7.31 -15.21
C PRO A 106 2.35 7.64 -13.82
N LEU A 107 3.22 7.72 -12.81
CA LEU A 107 2.85 8.18 -11.47
C LEU A 107 2.80 9.71 -11.40
N ALA A 108 3.80 10.39 -11.97
CA ALA A 108 3.91 11.85 -11.97
C ALA A 108 2.70 12.56 -12.57
N ILE A 109 2.13 12.01 -13.66
CA ILE A 109 0.94 12.58 -14.31
C ILE A 109 -0.33 12.52 -13.45
N LYS A 110 -0.37 11.62 -12.46
CA LYS A 110 -1.46 11.50 -11.48
C LYS A 110 -1.30 12.45 -10.30
N LEU A 111 -0.14 13.11 -10.18
CA LEU A 111 0.25 13.93 -9.04
C LEU A 111 0.56 15.39 -9.46
N PRO A 112 -0.38 16.12 -10.08
CA PRO A 112 -0.15 17.48 -10.60
C PRO A 112 0.12 18.53 -9.51
N ARG A 113 -0.09 18.17 -8.24
CA ARG A 113 0.26 19.03 -7.09
C ARG A 113 1.72 18.88 -6.66
N ILE A 114 2.39 17.80 -7.05
CA ILE A 114 3.76 17.50 -6.65
C ILE A 114 4.73 17.98 -7.73
N ILE A 115 4.41 17.74 -9.01
CA ILE A 115 5.23 18.18 -10.13
C ILE A 115 4.39 18.88 -11.20
N SER A 116 4.99 19.89 -11.83
CA SER A 116 4.43 20.53 -13.02
C SER A 116 4.22 19.50 -14.14
N GLN A 117 3.13 19.69 -14.89
CA GLN A 117 2.71 18.77 -15.94
C GLN A 117 3.21 19.18 -17.33
N ASP A 118 4.13 20.14 -17.39
CA ASP A 118 4.81 20.51 -18.63
C ASP A 118 5.84 19.45 -19.04
N GLU A 119 6.07 19.33 -20.34
CA GLU A 119 6.95 18.32 -20.91
C GLU A 119 8.39 18.42 -20.39
N THR A 120 8.88 19.64 -20.11
CA THR A 120 10.26 19.85 -19.65
C THR A 120 10.44 19.28 -18.25
N SER A 121 9.54 19.61 -17.32
CA SER A 121 9.57 19.10 -15.94
C SER A 121 9.43 17.59 -15.89
N LEU A 122 8.48 17.01 -16.65
CA LEU A 122 8.28 15.57 -16.68
C LEU A 122 9.49 14.84 -17.30
N GLN A 123 10.10 15.40 -18.35
CA GLN A 123 11.29 14.84 -18.97
C GLN A 123 12.49 14.89 -18.04
N GLN A 124 12.71 16.00 -17.33
CA GLN A 124 13.78 16.13 -16.34
C GLN A 124 13.63 15.12 -15.21
N LEU A 125 12.43 15.00 -14.63
CA LEU A 125 12.13 14.01 -13.59
C LEU A 125 12.41 12.59 -14.08
N ASP A 126 11.97 12.24 -15.28
CA ASP A 126 12.13 10.89 -15.83
C ASP A 126 13.60 10.56 -16.13
N GLN A 127 14.39 11.55 -16.56
CA GLN A 127 15.82 11.40 -16.76
C GLN A 127 16.55 11.20 -15.44
N GLU A 128 16.26 11.99 -14.41
CA GLU A 128 16.80 11.80 -13.05
C GLU A 128 16.45 10.40 -12.52
N TRP A 129 15.21 9.96 -12.70
CA TRP A 129 14.73 8.66 -12.27
C TRP A 129 15.51 7.50 -12.90
N ARG A 130 15.71 7.54 -14.22
CA ARG A 130 16.46 6.49 -14.94
C ARG A 130 17.94 6.47 -14.59
N ARG A 131 18.53 7.63 -14.27
CA ARG A 131 19.93 7.70 -13.84
C ARG A 131 20.13 7.00 -12.50
N LEU A 132 19.15 7.10 -11.59
CA LEU A 132 19.24 6.52 -10.25
C LEU A 132 19.58 5.03 -10.26
N SER A 133 19.05 4.26 -11.22
CA SER A 133 19.29 2.81 -11.28
C SER A 133 20.64 2.43 -11.91
N ILE A 134 21.27 3.33 -12.67
CA ILE A 134 22.50 3.07 -13.43
C ILE A 134 23.73 3.68 -12.74
N GLU A 135 23.54 4.73 -11.94
CA GLU A 135 24.63 5.42 -11.27
C GLU A 135 25.24 4.63 -10.12
N ASP A 136 26.54 4.83 -9.92
CA ASP A 136 27.26 4.31 -8.76
C ASP A 136 26.92 5.16 -7.53
N LEU A 137 25.88 4.74 -6.81
CA LEU A 137 25.44 5.39 -5.58
C LEU A 137 26.32 4.98 -4.39
N PRO A 138 26.48 5.87 -3.38
CA PRO A 138 27.16 5.51 -2.14
C PRO A 138 26.65 4.19 -1.54
N GLN A 139 27.57 3.35 -1.07
CA GLN A 139 27.23 2.00 -0.59
C GLN A 139 26.10 1.96 0.45
N HIS A 140 26.04 2.96 1.34
CA HIS A 140 24.99 3.05 2.35
C HIS A 140 23.58 3.24 1.76
N ILE A 141 23.45 3.85 0.57
CA ILE A 141 22.18 3.99 -0.16
C ILE A 141 21.81 2.66 -0.81
N ASN A 142 22.77 2.01 -1.45
CA ASN A 142 22.58 0.67 -2.01
C ASN A 142 22.15 -0.34 -0.93
N ASP A 143 22.69 -0.23 0.28
CA ASP A 143 22.33 -1.08 1.41
C ASP A 143 20.86 -0.93 1.85
N MET A 144 20.31 0.29 1.75
CA MET A 144 18.90 0.57 2.04
C MET A 144 17.93 -0.05 1.01
N ALA A 145 18.43 -0.30 -0.20
CA ALA A 145 17.69 -0.89 -1.32
C ALA A 145 18.02 -2.38 -1.56
N LYS A 146 18.65 -3.07 -0.61
CA LYS A 146 18.90 -4.51 -0.73
C LYS A 146 17.61 -5.31 -0.61
N LYS A 147 17.38 -6.22 -1.57
CA LYS A 147 16.23 -7.17 -1.55
C LYS A 147 16.16 -8.04 -0.27
N THR A 148 17.29 -8.25 0.39
CA THR A 148 17.38 -8.98 1.66
C THR A 148 16.77 -8.22 2.84
N VAL A 149 16.60 -6.91 2.73
CA VAL A 149 15.89 -6.09 3.72
C VAL A 149 14.39 -6.35 3.59
N LYS A 150 13.79 -6.91 4.65
CA LYS A 150 12.34 -7.14 4.71
C LYS A 150 11.61 -5.82 4.50
N ILE A 151 10.53 -5.83 3.71
CA ILE A 151 9.72 -4.65 3.36
C ILE A 151 9.38 -3.80 4.59
N LYS A 152 8.96 -4.43 5.71
CA LYS A 152 8.63 -3.73 6.97
C LYS A 152 9.76 -2.92 7.62
N TYR A 153 11.01 -3.12 7.17
CA TYR A 153 12.19 -2.42 7.67
C TYR A 153 12.82 -1.50 6.62
N ARG A 154 12.25 -1.45 5.41
CA ARG A 154 12.60 -0.41 4.45
C ARG A 154 11.90 0.87 4.87
N ASN A 155 12.65 1.96 4.85
CA ASN A 155 12.13 3.29 5.13
C ASN A 155 12.31 4.13 3.85
N PRO A 156 11.28 4.18 2.98
CA PRO A 156 11.34 4.97 1.75
C PRO A 156 11.66 6.43 2.01
N ASP A 157 11.10 7.04 3.05
CA ASP A 157 11.34 8.46 3.38
C ASP A 157 12.82 8.71 3.68
N LYS A 158 13.44 7.84 4.48
CA LYS A 158 14.88 7.93 4.77
C LYS A 158 15.72 7.70 3.52
N PHE A 159 15.33 6.77 2.66
CA PHE A 159 16.03 6.52 1.41
C PHE A 159 15.98 7.74 0.50
N TRP A 160 14.78 8.26 0.20
CA TRP A 160 14.59 9.41 -0.67
C TRP A 160 15.22 10.68 -0.11
N GLY A 161 15.11 10.91 1.20
CA GLY A 161 15.82 12.00 1.88
C GLY A 161 17.34 11.90 1.74
N THR A 162 17.90 10.69 1.72
CA THR A 162 19.35 10.50 1.52
C THR A 162 19.74 10.70 0.05
N VAL A 163 18.93 10.22 -0.90
CA VAL A 163 19.15 10.44 -2.34
C VAL A 163 19.19 11.93 -2.67
N HIS A 164 18.33 12.74 -2.05
CA HIS A 164 18.29 14.19 -2.26
C HIS A 164 19.54 14.94 -1.77
N THR A 165 20.35 14.33 -0.89
CA THR A 165 21.61 14.92 -0.40
C THR A 165 22.82 14.63 -1.30
N ILE A 166 22.64 13.87 -2.38
CA ILE A 166 23.72 13.54 -3.30
C ILE A 166 24.07 14.77 -4.12
N MET A 167 25.33 15.17 -4.04
CA MET A 167 25.90 16.27 -4.82
C MET A 167 26.68 15.72 -6.01
N ASP A 168 26.73 16.48 -7.10
CA ASP A 168 27.62 16.22 -8.23
C ASP A 168 29.04 16.77 -7.99
N SER A 169 29.90 16.67 -9.00
CA SER A 169 31.29 17.14 -8.94
C SER A 169 31.41 18.66 -8.82
N ASP A 170 30.37 19.39 -9.23
CA ASP A 170 30.33 20.86 -9.24
C ASP A 170 29.72 21.40 -7.93
N GLY A 171 29.24 20.51 -7.05
CA GLY A 171 28.64 20.87 -5.76
C GLY A 171 27.15 21.19 -5.86
N GLU A 172 26.50 20.82 -6.96
CA GLU A 172 25.06 20.96 -7.17
C GLU A 172 24.32 19.67 -6.80
N GLN A 173 23.03 19.78 -6.42
CA GLN A 173 22.22 18.61 -6.13
C GLN A 173 21.98 17.79 -7.39
N LYS A 174 22.34 16.51 -7.33
CA LYS A 174 22.28 15.58 -8.48
C LYS A 174 20.85 15.19 -8.87
N PHE A 175 19.94 15.17 -7.89
CA PHE A 175 18.53 14.81 -8.03
C PHE A 175 17.67 15.91 -7.40
N ASN A 176 17.34 16.94 -8.17
CA ASN A 176 16.75 18.18 -7.66
C ASN A 176 15.26 18.35 -8.00
N THR A 177 14.74 17.48 -8.89
CA THR A 177 13.38 17.59 -9.40
C THR A 177 12.35 17.04 -8.40
N VAL A 178 12.81 16.29 -7.40
CA VAL A 178 12.02 15.89 -6.23
C VAL A 178 12.05 17.01 -5.19
N ARG A 179 11.11 17.95 -5.26
CA ARG A 179 10.93 18.99 -4.23
C ARG A 179 9.78 18.60 -3.30
N GLU A 180 10.02 18.70 -1.99
CA GLU A 180 9.00 18.53 -0.93
C GLU A 180 7.87 19.57 -1.03
#